data_AF-A0A1A8Y4E3-F1
#
_entry.id   AF-A0A1A8Y4E3-F1
#
_cell.length_a   1.000
_cell.length_b   1.000
_cell.length_c   1.000
_cell.angle_alpha   90.00
_cell.angle_beta   90.00
_cell.angle_gamma   90.00
#
_symmetry.space_group_name_H-M   'P 1'
#
loop_
_entity.id
_entity.type
_entity.pdbx_description
1 polymer ?
#
loop_
_entity_poly.entity_id
_entity_poly.type
_entity_poly.pdbx_seq_one_letter_code
_entity_poly.pdbx_strand_id
1 'polypeptide(L)'
;MYVGYIVLVSIFKPAWAPALPIEARTLRGSKLMLRVLTTMVPPLALIFLVLGTIFMGIATPTEGGAMGATGALIMALARRRLTWKLLKQGMESTAKLTTFVIFILIGARVFSLTFYAVDGHRWVEHLLTGLPGGQVGFLIVVNVLVFLLAFFLDFFELSFIIVPLLGPVADKLGIDLIWFGVLLAVNMQTSFMHPPFGFALFFLRSVAPPSIKTSDIYWGAIPFVCIQVIMVGLLIAFPQLVTFGLDKDAKVDLDAVEIDVPVSGYGSINLPPSLVAPSGEGAPPKEEDPNKAILDAMKQEQSK
;
A
#
# COMPACT_ATOMS: atom_id res chain seq x y z
N MET A 1 -1.98 0.33 -19.45
CA MET A 1 -0.84 0.54 -20.36
C MET A 1 -0.28 -0.75 -20.94
N TYR A 2 0.04 -1.78 -20.14
CA TYR A 2 0.62 -3.05 -20.65
C TYR A 2 -0.21 -3.78 -21.71
N VAL A 3 -1.53 -3.93 -21.50
CA VAL A 3 -2.42 -4.54 -22.51
C VAL A 3 -2.39 -3.75 -23.82
N GLY A 4 -2.45 -2.42 -23.72
CA GLY A 4 -2.35 -1.51 -24.87
C GLY A 4 -1.04 -1.72 -25.64
N TYR A 5 0.10 -1.80 -24.95
CA TYR A 5 1.37 -2.10 -25.60
C TYR A 5 1.36 -3.44 -26.35
N ILE A 6 0.87 -4.51 -25.73
CA ILE A 6 0.80 -5.83 -26.38
C ILE A 6 -0.12 -5.81 -27.61
N VAL A 7 -1.27 -5.14 -27.52
CA VAL A 7 -2.21 -4.97 -28.64
C VAL A 7 -1.60 -4.13 -29.76
N LEU A 8 -0.90 -3.05 -29.43
CA LEU A 8 -0.21 -2.22 -30.42
C LEU A 8 0.89 -3.02 -31.12
N VAL A 9 1.71 -3.75 -30.38
CA VAL A 9 2.77 -4.59 -30.96
C VAL A 9 2.18 -5.70 -31.84
N SER A 10 1.07 -6.32 -31.43
CA SER A 10 0.45 -7.39 -32.24
C SER A 10 -0.19 -6.87 -33.54
N ILE A 11 -0.71 -5.65 -33.54
CA ILE A 11 -1.26 -4.99 -34.75
C ILE A 11 -0.13 -4.49 -35.66
N PHE A 12 0.84 -3.76 -35.12
CA PHE A 12 1.89 -3.09 -35.92
C PHE A 12 3.08 -3.98 -36.26
N LYS A 13 3.37 -5.01 -35.46
CA LYS A 13 4.40 -6.02 -35.73
C LYS A 13 3.89 -7.44 -35.45
N PRO A 14 3.00 -7.97 -36.31
CA PRO A 14 2.44 -9.31 -36.14
C PRO A 14 3.50 -10.43 -36.09
N ALA A 15 4.64 -10.22 -36.75
CA ALA A 15 5.77 -11.16 -36.75
C ALA A 15 6.42 -11.36 -35.36
N TRP A 16 6.26 -10.40 -34.43
CA TRP A 16 6.78 -10.50 -33.06
C TRP A 16 5.83 -11.24 -32.11
N ALA A 17 4.57 -11.43 -32.53
CA ALA A 17 3.57 -12.23 -31.84
C ALA A 17 3.01 -13.29 -32.80
N PRO A 18 3.85 -14.22 -33.31
CA PRO A 18 3.43 -15.19 -34.30
C PRO A 18 2.30 -16.05 -33.73
N ALA A 19 1.26 -16.25 -34.55
CA ALA A 19 0.15 -17.10 -34.16
C ALA A 19 0.64 -18.55 -33.93
N LEU A 20 0.01 -19.24 -32.98
CA LEU A 20 0.27 -20.66 -32.74
C LEU A 20 0.17 -21.44 -34.08
N PRO A 21 1.18 -22.28 -34.40
CA PRO A 21 1.19 -23.13 -35.59
C PRO A 21 -0.10 -23.92 -35.70
N ILE A 22 -0.57 -24.18 -36.92
CA ILE A 22 -1.87 -24.84 -37.13
C ILE A 22 -1.86 -26.25 -36.52
N GLU A 23 -0.69 -26.90 -36.46
CA GLU A 23 -0.50 -28.21 -35.83
C GLU A 23 -0.68 -28.17 -34.30
N ALA A 24 -0.41 -27.04 -33.65
CA ALA A 24 -0.60 -26.84 -32.21
C ALA A 24 -2.04 -26.41 -31.83
N ARG A 25 -2.90 -26.12 -32.83
CA ARG A 25 -4.31 -25.71 -32.61
C ARG A 25 -5.20 -26.94 -32.38
N THR A 26 -4.98 -27.61 -31.25
CA THR A 26 -5.68 -28.86 -30.88
C THR A 26 -7.17 -28.69 -30.54
N LEU A 27 -7.61 -27.48 -30.16
CA LEU A 27 -9.00 -27.17 -29.78
C LEU A 27 -9.47 -25.88 -30.47
N ARG A 28 -10.66 -25.89 -31.08
CA ARG A 28 -11.30 -24.71 -31.69
C ARG A 28 -12.68 -24.44 -31.07
N GLY A 29 -13.08 -23.17 -31.00
CA GLY A 29 -14.42 -22.73 -30.60
C GLY A 29 -14.72 -22.90 -29.10
N SER A 30 -15.95 -23.33 -28.79
CA SER A 30 -16.48 -23.43 -27.42
C SER A 30 -15.72 -24.39 -26.52
N LYS A 31 -15.15 -25.47 -27.06
CA LYS A 31 -14.36 -26.45 -26.28
C LYS A 31 -13.01 -25.89 -25.82
N LEU A 32 -12.37 -25.04 -26.62
CA LEU A 32 -11.17 -24.31 -26.19
C LEU A 32 -11.53 -23.31 -25.09
N MET A 33 -12.61 -22.55 -25.31
CA MET A 33 -13.07 -21.55 -24.34
C MET A 33 -13.42 -22.19 -22.99
N LEU A 34 -14.12 -23.33 -23.01
CA LEU A 34 -14.44 -24.09 -21.80
C LEU A 34 -13.19 -24.57 -21.07
N ARG A 35 -12.19 -25.09 -21.79
CA ARG A 35 -10.90 -25.56 -21.24
C ARG A 35 -10.11 -24.40 -20.62
N VAL A 36 -10.04 -23.26 -21.31
CA VAL A 36 -9.36 -22.06 -20.80
C VAL A 36 -10.06 -21.56 -19.54
N LEU A 37 -11.39 -21.45 -19.59
CA LEU A 37 -12.19 -20.99 -18.45
C LEU A 37 -12.01 -21.93 -17.24
N THR A 38 -12.20 -23.24 -17.41
CA THR A 38 -12.00 -24.21 -16.30
C THR A 38 -10.56 -24.27 -15.80
N THR A 39 -9.55 -23.94 -16.61
CA THR A 39 -8.15 -23.95 -16.18
C THR A 39 -7.75 -22.66 -15.47
N MET A 40 -8.27 -21.50 -15.91
CA MET A 40 -7.95 -20.18 -15.33
C MET A 40 -8.86 -19.78 -14.17
N VAL A 41 -10.07 -20.31 -14.08
CA VAL A 41 -11.01 -20.02 -12.99
C VAL A 41 -10.41 -20.30 -11.61
N PRO A 42 -9.73 -21.43 -11.33
CA PRO A 42 -9.23 -21.68 -9.98
C PRO A 42 -8.16 -20.67 -9.52
N PRO A 43 -7.10 -20.35 -10.31
CA PRO A 43 -6.17 -19.29 -9.96
C PRO A 43 -6.82 -17.91 -9.85
N LEU A 44 -7.72 -17.55 -10.77
CA LEU A 44 -8.43 -16.27 -10.73
C LEU A 44 -9.33 -16.15 -9.50
N ALA A 45 -10.05 -17.22 -9.15
CA ALA A 45 -10.88 -17.27 -7.96
C ALA A 45 -10.05 -17.04 -6.69
N LEU A 46 -8.84 -17.61 -6.61
CA LEU A 46 -7.92 -17.29 -5.50
C LEU A 46 -7.47 -15.83 -5.49
N ILE A 47 -7.12 -15.27 -6.65
CA ILE A 47 -6.72 -13.86 -6.75
C ILE A 47 -7.87 -12.96 -6.30
N PHE A 48 -9.09 -13.19 -6.78
CA PHE A 48 -10.27 -12.42 -6.38
C PHE A 48 -10.65 -12.64 -4.92
N LEU A 49 -10.49 -13.86 -4.39
CA LEU A 49 -10.72 -14.13 -2.98
C LEU A 49 -9.75 -13.33 -2.10
N VAL A 50 -8.46 -13.32 -2.43
CA VAL A 50 -7.45 -12.61 -1.65
C VAL A 50 -7.57 -11.09 -1.83
N LEU A 51 -7.52 -10.57 -3.06
CA LEU A 51 -7.61 -9.12 -3.27
C LEU A 51 -8.99 -8.57 -2.90
N GLY A 52 -10.07 -9.31 -3.18
CA GLY A 52 -11.43 -8.87 -2.87
C GLY A 52 -11.66 -8.73 -1.37
N THR A 53 -11.17 -9.68 -0.56
CA THR A 53 -11.30 -9.60 0.91
C THR A 53 -10.43 -8.49 1.51
N ILE A 54 -9.27 -8.19 0.91
CA ILE A 54 -8.43 -7.06 1.31
C ILE A 54 -9.13 -5.73 0.98
N PHE A 55 -9.65 -5.56 -0.23
CA PHE A 55 -10.32 -4.32 -0.63
C PHE A 55 -11.65 -4.07 0.10
N MET A 56 -12.37 -5.14 0.45
CA MET A 56 -13.58 -5.02 1.28
C MET A 56 -13.26 -4.79 2.77
N GLY A 57 -11.99 -4.82 3.18
CA GLY A 57 -11.58 -4.66 4.57
C GLY A 57 -11.94 -5.84 5.48
N ILE A 58 -12.31 -6.98 4.91
CA ILE A 58 -12.68 -8.21 5.66
C ILE A 58 -11.42 -8.91 6.17
N ALA A 59 -10.36 -8.89 5.39
CA ALA A 59 -9.09 -9.52 5.72
C ALA A 59 -7.93 -8.55 5.57
N THR A 60 -7.04 -8.56 6.54
CA THR A 60 -5.75 -7.86 6.46
C THR A 60 -4.83 -8.53 5.42
N PRO A 61 -3.78 -7.86 4.92
CA PRO A 61 -2.84 -8.46 3.96
C PRO A 61 -2.24 -9.79 4.45
N THR A 62 -2.00 -9.92 5.76
CA THR A 62 -1.49 -11.13 6.40
C THR A 62 -2.50 -12.28 6.35
N GLU A 63 -3.78 -12.00 6.64
CA GLU A 63 -4.88 -12.96 6.54
C GLU A 63 -5.18 -13.32 5.08
N GLY A 64 -5.11 -12.34 4.17
CA GLY A 64 -5.17 -12.53 2.72
C GLY A 64 -4.10 -13.51 2.23
N GLY A 65 -2.87 -13.36 2.70
CA GLY A 65 -1.78 -14.31 2.43
C GLY A 65 -2.08 -15.73 2.92
N ALA A 66 -2.60 -15.86 4.15
CA ALA A 66 -2.99 -17.16 4.71
C ALA A 66 -4.12 -17.83 3.91
N MET A 67 -5.11 -17.05 3.47
CA MET A 67 -6.19 -17.54 2.59
C MET A 67 -5.66 -17.99 1.23
N GLY A 68 -4.74 -17.23 0.63
CA GLY A 68 -4.09 -17.62 -0.62
C GLY A 68 -3.31 -18.93 -0.50
N ALA A 69 -2.52 -19.09 0.56
CA ALA A 69 -1.77 -20.33 0.83
C ALA A 69 -2.69 -21.53 1.07
N THR A 70 -3.74 -21.34 1.89
CA THR A 70 -4.74 -22.38 2.16
C THR A 70 -5.48 -22.77 0.89
N GLY A 71 -5.87 -21.80 0.07
CA GLY A 71 -6.50 -22.02 -1.22
C GLY A 71 -5.60 -22.78 -2.20
N ALA A 72 -4.30 -22.45 -2.25
CA ALA A 72 -3.33 -23.19 -3.05
C ALA A 72 -3.16 -24.64 -2.59
N LEU A 73 -3.14 -24.88 -1.28
CA LEU A 73 -3.09 -26.23 -0.70
C LEU A 73 -4.35 -27.05 -1.05
N ILE A 74 -5.54 -26.46 -0.91
CA ILE A 74 -6.80 -27.09 -1.28
C ILE A 74 -6.80 -27.47 -2.77
N MET A 75 -6.34 -26.58 -3.65
CA MET A 75 -6.23 -26.89 -5.08
C MET A 75 -5.22 -27.99 -5.39
N ALA A 76 -4.07 -28.00 -4.71
CA ALA A 76 -3.06 -29.04 -4.86
C ALA A 76 -3.57 -30.42 -4.39
N LEU A 77 -4.33 -30.43 -3.29
CA LEU A 77 -4.99 -31.63 -2.76
C LEU A 77 -6.09 -32.13 -3.71
N ALA A 78 -6.97 -31.24 -4.19
CA ALA A 78 -8.03 -31.57 -5.14
C ALA A 78 -7.48 -32.15 -6.45
N ARG A 79 -6.31 -31.67 -6.91
CA ARG A 79 -5.61 -32.20 -8.10
C ARG A 79 -4.78 -33.45 -7.80
N ARG A 80 -4.76 -33.95 -6.55
CA ARG A 80 -3.94 -35.09 -6.08
C ARG A 80 -2.44 -34.93 -6.40
N ARG A 81 -1.94 -33.70 -6.37
CA ARG A 81 -0.51 -33.39 -6.62
C ARG A 81 0.25 -33.01 -5.36
N LEU A 82 -0.44 -32.93 -4.22
CA LEU A 82 0.18 -32.64 -2.93
C LEU A 82 0.99 -33.86 -2.48
N THR A 83 2.32 -33.69 -2.37
CA THR A 83 3.23 -34.69 -1.83
C THR A 83 4.01 -34.11 -0.67
N TRP A 84 4.48 -34.95 0.26
CA TRP A 84 5.28 -34.49 1.40
C TRP A 84 6.55 -33.76 0.96
N LYS A 85 7.18 -34.24 -0.13
CA LYS A 85 8.36 -33.59 -0.73
C LYS A 85 8.03 -32.19 -1.24
N LEU A 86 6.91 -32.02 -1.95
CA LEU A 86 6.47 -30.70 -2.45
C LEU A 86 6.12 -29.75 -1.30
N LEU A 87 5.44 -30.25 -0.26
CA LEU A 87 5.11 -29.44 0.90
C LEU A 87 6.38 -28.99 1.64
N LYS A 88 7.32 -29.90 1.91
CA LYS A 88 8.61 -29.57 2.54
C LYS A 88 9.40 -28.56 1.71
N GLN A 89 9.47 -28.75 0.40
CA GLN A 89 10.15 -27.81 -0.51
C GLN A 89 9.50 -26.43 -0.47
N GLY A 90 8.16 -26.36 -0.49
CA GLY A 90 7.43 -25.10 -0.38
C GLY A 90 7.71 -24.40 0.95
N MET A 91 7.57 -25.10 2.07
CA MET A 91 7.85 -24.55 3.40
C MET A 91 9.30 -24.07 3.55
N GLU A 92 10.28 -24.84 3.06
CA GLU A 92 11.69 -24.46 3.15
C GLU A 92 12.01 -23.21 2.31
N SER A 93 11.42 -23.10 1.11
CA SER A 93 11.57 -21.91 0.27
C SER A 93 10.92 -20.68 0.91
N THR A 94 9.71 -20.83 1.45
CA THR A 94 9.02 -19.74 2.17
C THR A 94 9.81 -19.32 3.41
N ALA A 95 10.27 -20.27 4.22
CA ALA A 95 11.05 -19.98 5.43
C ALA A 95 12.36 -19.24 5.12
N LYS A 96 13.08 -19.64 4.04
CA LYS A 96 14.31 -18.94 3.62
C LYS A 96 14.02 -17.50 3.20
N LEU A 97 12.99 -17.28 2.38
CA LEU A 97 12.59 -15.94 1.95
C LEU A 97 12.16 -15.08 3.14
N THR A 98 11.31 -15.60 4.03
CA THR A 98 10.89 -14.88 5.24
C THR A 98 12.06 -14.57 6.17
N THR A 99 13.01 -15.49 6.36
CA THR A 99 14.18 -15.26 7.21
C THR A 99 15.06 -14.15 6.66
N PHE A 100 15.28 -14.13 5.33
CA PHE A 100 16.02 -13.06 4.66
C PHE A 100 15.35 -11.70 4.89
N VAL A 101 14.03 -11.63 4.65
CA VAL A 101 13.24 -10.41 4.87
C VAL A 101 13.34 -9.95 6.33
N ILE A 102 13.09 -10.82 7.30
CA ILE A 102 13.14 -10.48 8.73
C ILE A 102 14.53 -9.97 9.14
N PHE A 103 15.61 -10.57 8.63
CA PHE A 103 16.96 -10.12 8.94
C PHE A 103 17.23 -8.70 8.41
N ILE A 104 16.75 -8.39 7.20
CA ILE A 104 16.87 -7.03 6.67
C ILE A 104 15.99 -6.07 7.44
N LEU A 105 14.78 -6.46 7.86
CA LEU A 105 13.92 -5.63 8.70
C LEU A 105 14.61 -5.25 10.02
N ILE A 106 15.30 -6.19 10.66
CA ILE A 106 16.08 -5.91 11.86
C ILE A 106 17.18 -4.87 11.56
N GLY A 107 17.95 -5.08 10.49
CA GLY A 107 19.00 -4.14 10.07
C GLY A 107 18.47 -2.74 9.73
N ALA A 108 17.36 -2.67 8.98
CA ALA A 108 16.70 -1.42 8.60
C ALA A 108 16.15 -0.69 9.83
N ARG A 109 15.64 -1.41 10.84
CA ARG A 109 15.18 -0.81 12.10
C ARG A 109 16.32 -0.23 12.91
N VAL A 110 17.44 -0.95 13.04
CA VAL A 110 18.64 -0.43 13.70
C VAL A 110 19.16 0.81 12.97
N PHE A 111 19.30 0.73 11.64
CA PHE A 111 19.71 1.88 10.82
C PHE A 111 18.76 3.06 11.01
N SER A 112 17.45 2.85 10.90
CA SER A 112 16.46 3.92 11.04
C SER A 112 16.57 4.56 12.42
N LEU A 113 16.55 3.77 13.50
CA LEU A 113 16.65 4.29 14.86
C LEU A 113 17.93 5.10 15.08
N THR A 114 19.08 4.59 14.64
CA THR A 114 20.36 5.34 14.74
C THR A 114 20.34 6.60 13.88
N PHE A 115 19.82 6.51 12.66
CA PHE A 115 19.71 7.64 11.74
C PHE A 115 18.81 8.75 12.28
N TYR A 116 17.69 8.40 12.92
CA TYR A 116 16.84 9.34 13.65
C TYR A 116 17.54 9.93 14.87
N ALA A 117 18.29 9.11 15.63
CA ALA A 117 19.00 9.55 16.82
C ALA A 117 20.10 10.58 16.54
N VAL A 118 20.67 10.58 15.32
CA VAL A 118 21.68 11.57 14.89
C VAL A 118 21.08 12.72 14.06
N ASP A 119 19.76 12.93 14.13
CA ASP A 119 19.05 13.96 13.37
C ASP A 119 19.20 13.85 11.83
N GLY A 120 19.50 12.65 11.32
CA GLY A 120 19.68 12.42 9.89
C GLY A 120 18.46 12.80 9.05
N HIS A 121 17.25 12.64 9.60
CA HIS A 121 16.00 13.03 8.96
C HIS A 121 15.94 14.54 8.68
N ARG A 122 16.48 15.37 9.60
CA ARG A 122 16.56 16.84 9.42
C ARG A 122 17.57 17.20 8.35
N TRP A 123 18.68 16.48 8.27
CA TRP A 123 19.70 16.69 7.24
C TRP A 123 19.13 16.40 5.84
N VAL A 124 18.43 15.27 5.67
CA VAL A 124 17.76 14.93 4.41
C VAL A 124 16.68 15.94 4.08
N GLU A 125 15.90 16.39 5.06
CA GLU A 125 14.92 17.45 4.87
C GLU A 125 15.55 18.72 4.29
N HIS A 126 16.65 19.23 4.87
CA HIS A 126 17.32 20.44 4.37
C HIS A 126 17.89 20.23 2.96
N LEU A 127 18.45 19.05 2.68
CA LEU A 127 18.98 18.72 1.36
C LEU A 127 17.90 18.70 0.29
N LEU A 128 16.74 18.10 0.60
CA LEU A 128 15.66 17.91 -0.35
C LEU A 128 14.77 19.15 -0.50
N THR A 129 14.59 19.95 0.55
CA THR A 129 13.88 21.24 0.48
C THR A 129 14.71 22.32 -0.21
N GLY A 130 16.05 22.20 -0.22
CA GLY A 130 16.94 23.07 -0.97
C GLY A 130 16.99 22.82 -2.48
N LEU A 131 16.28 21.78 -2.97
CA LEU A 131 16.27 21.46 -4.40
C LEU A 131 15.43 22.47 -5.21
N PRO A 132 15.90 22.87 -6.39
CA PRO A 132 15.11 23.70 -7.30
C PRO A 132 13.90 22.90 -7.83
N GLY A 133 12.73 23.54 -7.90
CA GLY A 133 11.51 22.96 -8.49
C GLY A 133 10.40 22.57 -7.50
N GLY A 134 10.53 22.90 -6.22
CA GLY A 134 9.47 22.72 -5.21
C GLY A 134 8.98 21.27 -5.14
N GLN A 135 7.65 21.08 -5.12
CA GLN A 135 7.02 19.75 -5.04
C GLN A 135 7.43 18.83 -6.20
N VAL A 136 7.46 19.34 -7.43
CA VAL A 136 7.75 18.52 -8.63
C VAL A 136 9.25 18.15 -8.68
N GLY A 137 10.14 19.09 -8.35
CA GLY A 137 11.57 18.83 -8.27
C GLY A 137 11.90 17.75 -7.24
N PHE A 138 11.29 17.84 -6.05
CA PHE A 138 11.38 16.81 -5.02
C PHE A 138 10.93 15.44 -5.55
N LEU A 139 9.75 15.37 -6.16
CA LEU A 139 9.20 14.11 -6.66
C LEU A 139 10.10 13.49 -7.73
N ILE A 140 10.64 14.26 -8.66
CA ILE A 140 11.53 13.73 -9.70
C ILE A 140 12.79 13.13 -9.05
N VAL A 141 13.45 13.87 -8.16
CA VAL A 141 14.68 13.41 -7.51
C VAL A 141 14.44 12.16 -6.67
N VAL A 142 13.37 12.17 -5.87
CA VAL A 142 12.98 11.01 -5.06
C VAL A 142 12.68 9.81 -5.94
N ASN A 143 11.99 9.98 -7.07
CA ASN A 143 11.69 8.86 -7.95
C ASN A 143 12.93 8.28 -8.60
N VAL A 144 13.85 9.12 -9.07
CA VAL A 144 15.11 8.63 -9.63
C VAL A 144 15.92 7.90 -8.55
N LEU A 145 15.99 8.45 -7.34
CA LEU A 145 16.67 7.81 -6.21
C LEU A 145 16.05 6.44 -5.89
N VAL A 146 14.73 6.39 -5.70
CA VAL A 146 14.01 5.16 -5.38
C VAL A 146 14.13 4.14 -6.50
N PHE A 147 14.07 4.56 -7.77
CA PHE A 147 14.25 3.70 -8.92
C PHE A 147 15.64 3.04 -8.93
N LEU A 148 16.70 3.79 -8.64
CA LEU A 148 18.06 3.26 -8.57
C LEU A 148 18.25 2.34 -7.35
N LEU A 149 17.70 2.70 -6.20
CA LEU A 149 17.77 1.86 -4.99
C LEU A 149 16.98 0.55 -5.14
N ALA A 150 15.85 0.60 -5.85
CA ALA A 150 14.99 -0.56 -6.15
C ALA A 150 15.69 -1.65 -6.98
N PHE A 151 16.85 -1.36 -7.58
CA PHE A 151 17.66 -2.39 -8.24
C PHE A 151 18.35 -3.33 -7.25
N PHE A 152 18.65 -2.85 -6.04
CA PHE A 152 19.45 -3.59 -5.06
C PHE A 152 18.65 -4.03 -3.84
N LEU A 153 17.56 -3.32 -3.53
CA LEU A 153 16.73 -3.56 -2.36
C LEU A 153 15.35 -4.06 -2.77
N ASP A 154 14.84 -5.03 -2.01
CA ASP A 154 13.48 -5.54 -2.16
C ASP A 154 12.46 -4.47 -1.68
N PHE A 155 11.22 -4.55 -2.19
CA PHE A 155 10.21 -3.49 -2.04
C PHE A 155 9.77 -3.31 -0.58
N PHE A 156 9.70 -4.37 0.23
CA PHE A 156 9.34 -4.22 1.64
C PHE A 156 10.41 -3.44 2.40
N GLU A 157 11.67 -3.82 2.20
CA GLU A 157 12.87 -3.26 2.81
C GLU A 157 13.06 -1.80 2.41
N LEU A 158 12.95 -1.52 1.11
CA LEU A 158 13.03 -0.18 0.58
C LEU A 158 11.91 0.70 1.15
N SER A 159 10.70 0.16 1.35
CA SER A 159 9.58 0.92 1.92
C SER A 159 9.88 1.33 3.35
N PHE A 160 10.43 0.42 4.16
CA PHE A 160 10.76 0.72 5.57
C PHE A 160 11.90 1.71 5.74
N ILE A 161 12.78 1.86 4.76
CA ILE A 161 13.86 2.86 4.78
C ILE A 161 13.35 4.20 4.24
N ILE A 162 12.72 4.17 3.07
CA ILE A 162 12.38 5.38 2.31
C ILE A 162 11.15 6.10 2.87
N VAL A 163 10.10 5.37 3.26
CA VAL A 163 8.84 6.00 3.70
C VAL A 163 9.05 6.84 4.97
N PRO A 164 9.70 6.33 6.03
CA PRO A 164 9.98 7.17 7.20
C PRO A 164 10.91 8.34 6.86
N LEU A 165 11.89 8.12 5.97
CA LEU A 165 12.86 9.15 5.61
C LEU A 165 12.24 10.31 4.83
N LEU A 166 11.39 10.00 3.85
CA LEU A 166 10.87 10.97 2.89
C LEU A 166 9.45 11.45 3.22
N GLY A 167 8.68 10.67 3.97
CA GLY A 167 7.30 11.01 4.35
C GLY A 167 7.17 12.38 5.04
N PRO A 168 7.96 12.67 6.10
CA PRO A 168 7.92 13.97 6.77
C PRO A 168 8.34 15.14 5.85
N VAL A 169 9.25 14.89 4.91
CA VAL A 169 9.70 15.90 3.94
C VAL A 169 8.61 16.18 2.90
N ALA A 170 7.92 15.13 2.42
CA ALA A 170 6.80 15.25 1.50
C ALA A 170 5.63 16.03 2.13
N ASP A 171 5.29 15.71 3.39
CA ASP A 171 4.22 16.39 4.15
C ASP A 171 4.52 17.88 4.33
N LYS A 172 5.76 18.23 4.72
CA LYS A 172 6.20 19.65 4.82
C LYS A 172 6.15 20.41 3.50
N LEU A 173 6.40 19.73 2.37
CA LEU A 173 6.26 20.32 1.05
C LEU A 173 4.79 20.44 0.61
N GLY A 174 3.82 20.00 1.41
CA GLY A 174 2.39 20.01 1.11
C GLY A 174 2.01 18.98 0.06
N ILE A 175 2.77 17.89 -0.07
CA ILE A 175 2.47 16.78 -0.97
C ILE A 175 1.52 15.84 -0.26
N ASP A 176 0.41 15.52 -0.92
CA ASP A 176 -0.53 14.51 -0.43
C ASP A 176 0.18 13.15 -0.24
N LEU A 177 0.15 12.63 0.99
CA LEU A 177 0.85 11.40 1.37
C LEU A 177 0.32 10.16 0.64
N ILE A 178 -0.96 10.16 0.23
CA ILE A 178 -1.56 9.06 -0.52
C ILE A 178 -1.04 9.08 -1.96
N TRP A 179 -1.04 10.25 -2.60
CA TRP A 179 -0.43 10.44 -3.91
C TRP A 179 1.05 10.05 -3.89
N PHE A 180 1.81 10.54 -2.90
CA PHE A 180 3.22 10.19 -2.72
C PHE A 180 3.40 8.68 -2.52
N GLY A 181 2.59 8.05 -1.67
CA GLY A 181 2.64 6.61 -1.40
C GLY A 181 2.33 5.75 -2.63
N VAL A 182 1.32 6.11 -3.42
CA VAL A 182 1.00 5.43 -4.68
C VAL A 182 2.13 5.57 -5.68
N LEU A 183 2.73 6.75 -5.76
CA LEU A 183 3.81 7.06 -6.67
C LEU A 183 5.08 6.27 -6.31
N LEU A 184 5.42 6.19 -5.01
CA LEU A 184 6.45 5.27 -4.50
C LEU A 184 6.11 3.82 -4.82
N ALA A 185 4.89 3.36 -4.54
CA ALA A 185 4.48 1.97 -4.79
C ALA A 185 4.64 1.57 -6.26
N VAL A 186 4.21 2.45 -7.17
CA VAL A 186 4.36 2.25 -8.62
C VAL A 186 5.83 2.22 -9.02
N ASN A 187 6.65 3.13 -8.49
CA ASN A 187 8.07 3.15 -8.80
C ASN A 187 8.78 1.89 -8.27
N MET A 188 8.48 1.47 -7.05
CA MET A 188 9.08 0.30 -6.41
C MET A 188 8.71 -1.02 -7.09
N GLN A 189 7.60 -1.08 -7.82
CA GLN A 189 7.24 -2.24 -8.65
C GLN A 189 8.27 -2.51 -9.77
N THR A 190 9.06 -1.51 -10.17
CA THR A 190 10.12 -1.69 -11.19
C THR A 190 11.18 -2.71 -10.77
N SER A 191 11.41 -2.91 -9.47
CA SER A 191 12.38 -3.89 -8.93
C SER A 191 12.12 -5.32 -9.43
N PHE A 192 10.85 -5.67 -9.65
CA PHE A 192 10.45 -7.00 -10.13
C PHE A 192 10.77 -7.25 -11.61
N MET A 193 11.15 -6.20 -12.35
CA MET A 193 11.20 -6.20 -13.81
C MET A 193 12.60 -5.99 -14.38
N HIS A 194 13.62 -5.78 -13.54
CA HIS A 194 15.00 -5.59 -13.98
C HIS A 194 15.97 -6.45 -13.15
N PRO A 195 17.06 -7.00 -13.73
CA PRO A 195 18.11 -7.67 -12.97
C PRO A 195 18.79 -6.71 -11.96
N PRO A 196 19.29 -7.15 -10.79
CA PRO A 196 19.48 -8.53 -10.29
C PRO A 196 18.28 -9.13 -9.52
N PHE A 197 17.27 -8.34 -9.15
CA PHE A 197 16.12 -8.78 -8.32
C PHE A 197 14.82 -9.04 -9.11
N GLY A 198 14.87 -9.05 -10.45
CA GLY A 198 13.71 -9.26 -11.31
C GLY A 198 13.06 -10.65 -11.19
N PHE A 199 12.36 -10.92 -10.08
CA PHE A 199 11.73 -12.21 -9.79
C PHE A 199 10.78 -12.66 -10.89
N ALA A 200 10.07 -11.72 -11.52
CA ALA A 200 9.20 -12.02 -12.65
C ALA A 200 9.99 -12.58 -13.86
N LEU A 201 11.20 -12.05 -14.11
CA LEU A 201 12.08 -12.51 -15.17
C LEU A 201 12.62 -13.92 -14.86
N PHE A 202 12.95 -14.20 -13.60
CA PHE A 202 13.39 -15.53 -13.17
C PHE A 202 12.26 -16.57 -13.18
N PHE A 203 11.03 -16.17 -12.86
CA PHE A 203 9.86 -17.03 -13.03
C PHE A 203 9.64 -17.36 -14.51
N LEU A 204 9.76 -16.36 -15.41
CA LEU A 204 9.68 -16.62 -16.84
C LEU A 204 10.80 -17.57 -17.30
N ARG A 205 12.03 -17.37 -16.79
CA ARG A 205 13.16 -18.25 -17.07
C ARG A 205 12.94 -19.69 -16.61
N SER A 206 12.21 -19.91 -15.50
CA SER A 206 11.94 -21.23 -14.95
C SER A 206 11.03 -22.10 -15.83
N VAL A 207 10.20 -21.45 -16.66
CA VAL A 207 9.29 -22.11 -17.61
C VAL A 207 9.73 -21.99 -19.08
N ALA A 208 10.74 -21.16 -19.35
CA ALA A 208 11.25 -20.95 -20.71
C ALA A 208 12.08 -22.15 -21.20
N PRO A 209 11.89 -22.59 -22.46
CA PRO A 209 12.71 -23.63 -23.07
C PRO A 209 14.21 -23.28 -23.06
N PRO A 210 15.12 -24.27 -23.06
CA PRO A 210 16.56 -24.02 -23.11
C PRO A 210 17.04 -23.22 -24.32
N SER A 211 16.23 -23.14 -25.39
CA SER A 211 16.52 -22.35 -26.59
C SER A 211 16.43 -20.84 -26.38
N ILE A 212 15.73 -20.36 -25.35
CA ILE A 212 15.59 -18.93 -25.03
C ILE A 212 16.70 -18.54 -24.06
N LYS A 213 17.54 -17.59 -24.46
CA LYS A 213 18.62 -17.10 -23.59
C LYS A 213 18.04 -16.15 -22.55
N THR A 214 18.68 -16.09 -21.38
CA THR A 214 18.32 -15.13 -20.33
C THR A 214 18.39 -13.68 -20.83
N SER A 215 19.32 -13.37 -21.74
CA SER A 215 19.40 -12.07 -22.41
C SER A 215 18.12 -11.68 -23.15
N ASP A 216 17.46 -12.65 -23.78
CA ASP A 216 16.26 -12.41 -24.58
C ASP A 216 15.08 -12.03 -23.67
N ILE A 217 15.04 -12.64 -22.48
CA ILE A 217 14.08 -12.32 -21.43
C ILE A 217 14.32 -10.90 -20.90
N TYR A 218 15.58 -10.50 -20.72
CA TYR A 218 15.93 -9.16 -20.23
C TYR A 218 15.60 -8.07 -21.26
N TRP A 219 15.93 -8.28 -22.53
CA TRP A 219 15.53 -7.38 -23.60
C TRP A 219 14.01 -7.30 -23.78
N GLY A 220 13.29 -8.39 -23.54
CA GLY A 220 11.83 -8.42 -23.50
C GLY A 220 11.22 -7.61 -22.37
N ALA A 221 11.94 -7.37 -21.27
CA ALA A 221 11.47 -6.63 -20.11
C ALA A 221 11.58 -5.10 -20.26
N ILE A 222 12.57 -4.62 -21.01
CA ILE A 222 12.86 -3.18 -21.18
C ILE A 222 11.63 -2.36 -21.60
N PRO A 223 10.81 -2.77 -22.59
CA PRO A 223 9.63 -2.00 -22.97
C PRO A 223 8.64 -1.81 -21.82
N PHE A 224 8.52 -2.80 -20.94
CA PHE A 224 7.64 -2.70 -19.78
C PHE A 224 8.22 -1.77 -18.70
N VAL A 225 9.54 -1.77 -18.51
CA VAL A 225 10.21 -0.78 -17.64
C VAL A 225 10.00 0.64 -18.18
N CYS A 226 10.12 0.85 -19.49
CA CYS A 226 9.82 2.15 -20.10
C CYS A 226 8.37 2.58 -19.87
N ILE A 227 7.41 1.65 -20.01
CA ILE A 227 6.00 1.93 -19.68
C ILE A 227 5.84 2.32 -18.21
N GLN A 228 6.56 1.68 -17.30
CA GLN A 228 6.50 2.00 -15.88
C GLN A 228 7.06 3.40 -15.59
N VAL A 229 8.18 3.77 -16.22
CA VAL A 229 8.75 5.14 -16.12
C VAL A 229 7.78 6.17 -16.68
N ILE A 230 7.11 5.88 -17.80
CA ILE A 230 6.06 6.74 -18.35
C ILE A 230 4.89 6.84 -17.37
N MET A 231 4.49 5.74 -16.73
CA MET A 231 3.41 5.74 -15.75
C MET A 231 3.75 6.62 -14.54
N VAL A 232 4.98 6.53 -14.02
CA VAL A 232 5.46 7.43 -12.96
C VAL A 232 5.43 8.88 -13.43
N GLY A 233 5.92 9.18 -14.63
CA GLY A 233 5.86 10.53 -15.20
C GLY A 233 4.44 11.08 -15.33
N LEU A 234 3.49 10.24 -15.74
CA LEU A 234 2.07 10.59 -15.81
C LEU A 234 1.46 10.85 -14.42
N LEU A 235 1.83 10.06 -13.41
CA LEU A 235 1.38 10.27 -12.03
C LEU A 235 1.95 11.56 -11.42
N ILE A 236 3.18 11.95 -11.79
CA ILE A 236 3.76 13.24 -11.42
C ILE A 236 3.02 14.39 -12.11
N ALA A 237 2.75 14.26 -13.42
CA ALA A 237 2.10 15.31 -14.21
C ALA A 237 0.62 15.50 -13.87
N PHE A 238 -0.08 14.41 -13.52
CA PHE A 238 -1.52 14.38 -13.27
C PHE A 238 -1.81 13.76 -11.89
N PRO A 239 -1.61 14.50 -10.78
CA PRO A 239 -1.88 14.00 -9.42
C PRO A 239 -3.34 13.56 -9.22
N GLN A 240 -4.25 14.17 -9.98
CA GLN A 240 -5.68 13.83 -10.00
C GLN A 240 -5.94 12.37 -10.34
N LEU A 241 -5.06 11.68 -11.08
CA LEU A 241 -5.23 10.25 -11.36
C LEU A 241 -5.30 9.40 -10.08
N VAL A 242 -4.69 9.86 -8.99
CA VAL A 242 -4.73 9.20 -7.69
C VAL A 242 -5.75 9.85 -6.77
N THR A 243 -5.82 11.18 -6.77
CA THR A 243 -6.63 11.93 -5.79
C THR A 243 -8.10 12.11 -6.18
N PHE A 244 -8.51 11.72 -7.40
CA PHE A 244 -9.88 11.93 -7.89
C PHE A 244 -10.97 11.22 -7.07
N GLY A 245 -10.65 10.09 -6.44
CA GLY A 245 -11.60 9.30 -5.65
C GLY A 245 -11.38 9.34 -4.14
N LEU A 246 -10.49 10.21 -3.64
CA LEU A 246 -10.24 10.33 -2.22
C LEU A 246 -11.29 11.24 -1.59
N ASP A 247 -12.08 10.70 -0.66
CA ASP A 247 -12.87 11.51 0.24
C ASP A 247 -11.91 12.43 0.99
N LYS A 248 -12.01 13.73 0.74
CA LYS A 248 -11.25 14.72 1.51
C LYS A 248 -11.65 14.54 2.96
N ASP A 249 -10.66 14.33 3.84
CA ASP A 249 -10.84 14.20 5.28
C ASP A 249 -11.98 15.12 5.73
N ALA A 250 -13.05 14.52 6.25
CA ALA A 250 -14.07 15.28 6.95
C ALA A 250 -13.33 16.00 8.06
N LYS A 251 -13.17 17.32 7.93
CA LYS A 251 -12.68 18.17 9.02
C LYS A 251 -13.70 18.00 10.13
N VAL A 252 -13.43 17.09 11.05
CA VAL A 252 -14.24 16.90 12.24
C VAL A 252 -14.03 18.17 13.04
N ASP A 253 -15.05 19.02 13.01
CA ASP A 253 -15.07 20.25 13.77
C ASP A 253 -15.19 19.85 15.24
N LEU A 254 -14.06 19.91 15.96
CA LEU A 254 -13.99 19.54 17.38
C LEU A 254 -14.86 20.46 18.25
N ASP A 255 -15.23 21.63 17.73
CA ASP A 255 -16.11 22.59 18.40
C ASP A 255 -17.59 22.17 18.32
N ALA A 256 -17.95 21.22 17.45
CA ALA A 256 -19.32 20.69 17.30
C ALA A 256 -19.54 19.34 18.03
N VAL A 257 -18.55 18.86 18.79
CA VAL A 257 -18.65 17.60 19.53
C VAL A 257 -19.42 17.82 20.83
N GLU A 258 -20.70 17.50 20.82
CA GLU A 258 -21.53 17.49 22.03
C GLU A 258 -21.29 16.18 22.81
N ILE A 259 -20.56 16.29 23.92
CA ILE A 259 -20.32 15.16 24.83
C ILE A 259 -21.55 15.03 25.74
N ASP A 260 -22.53 14.23 25.31
CA ASP A 260 -23.66 13.86 26.16
C ASP A 260 -23.17 12.84 27.21
N VAL A 261 -22.86 13.34 28.40
CA VAL A 261 -22.50 12.49 29.53
C VAL A 261 -23.82 12.01 30.16
N PRO A 262 -24.20 10.73 30.04
CA PRO A 262 -25.40 10.24 30.67
C PRO A 262 -25.24 10.38 32.19
N VAL A 263 -26.01 11.30 32.77
CA VAL A 263 -26.06 11.50 34.22
C VAL A 263 -26.64 10.23 34.81
N SER A 264 -25.75 9.37 35.31
CA SER A 264 -26.09 8.15 36.02
C SER A 264 -27.01 8.54 37.19
N GLY A 265 -28.25 8.08 37.16
CA GLY A 265 -29.26 8.37 38.19
C GLY A 265 -28.93 7.73 39.53
N TYR A 266 -27.92 8.25 40.23
CA TYR A 266 -27.63 7.93 41.62
C TYR A 266 -28.28 8.97 42.53
N GLY A 267 -29.48 8.63 42.99
CA GLY A 267 -30.01 8.96 44.32
C GLY A 267 -30.19 10.44 44.65
N SER A 268 -31.41 10.95 44.43
CA SER A 268 -31.93 12.08 45.21
C SER A 268 -31.92 11.72 46.70
N ILE A 269 -30.99 12.28 47.47
CA ILE A 269 -30.97 12.15 48.92
C ILE A 269 -32.17 12.95 49.46
N ASN A 270 -33.19 12.25 49.92
CA ASN A 270 -34.32 12.85 50.66
C ASN A 270 -33.79 13.34 52.03
N LEU A 271 -33.52 14.63 52.16
CA LEU A 271 -33.23 15.25 53.46
C LEU A 271 -34.54 15.51 54.23
N PRO A 272 -34.57 15.28 55.56
CA PRO A 272 -35.74 15.55 56.38
C PRO A 272 -36.05 17.06 56.47
N PRO A 273 -37.31 17.45 56.78
CA PRO A 273 -37.82 18.82 56.59
C PRO A 273 -37.17 19.91 57.46
N SER A 274 -36.29 19.55 58.39
CA SER A 274 -35.67 20.47 59.35
C SER A 274 -34.43 21.21 58.82
N LEU A 275 -34.05 21.01 57.55
CA LEU A 275 -32.91 21.68 56.91
C LEU A 275 -33.29 22.49 55.64
N VAL A 276 -34.58 22.70 55.39
CA VAL A 276 -35.05 23.54 54.27
C VAL A 276 -35.23 24.97 54.77
N ALA A 277 -34.37 25.90 54.31
CA ALA A 277 -34.54 27.32 54.54
C ALA A 277 -35.79 27.84 53.80
N PRO A 278 -36.52 28.85 54.33
CA PRO A 278 -37.78 29.28 53.75
C PRO A 278 -37.58 29.88 52.36
N SER A 279 -38.34 29.36 51.40
CA SER A 279 -38.43 29.84 50.02
C SER A 279 -38.93 31.28 49.97
N GLY A 280 -38.01 32.22 49.76
CA GLY A 280 -38.34 33.57 49.29
C GLY A 280 -38.56 33.54 47.78
N GLU A 281 -39.66 34.16 47.34
CA GLU A 281 -40.01 34.38 45.93
C GLU A 281 -38.85 35.02 45.16
N GLY A 282 -38.40 34.34 44.11
CA GLY A 282 -37.38 34.85 43.19
C GLY A 282 -36.91 33.69 42.32
N ALA A 283 -37.20 33.77 41.03
CA ALA A 283 -36.78 32.77 40.04
C ALA A 283 -35.29 32.42 40.20
N PRO A 284 -34.88 31.14 40.09
CA PRO A 284 -33.45 30.82 40.07
C PRO A 284 -32.79 31.55 38.91
N PRO A 285 -31.57 32.11 39.08
CA PRO A 285 -30.83 32.68 37.97
C PRO A 285 -30.62 31.58 36.93
N LYS A 286 -30.63 31.94 35.64
CA LYS A 286 -30.16 31.06 34.57
C LYS A 286 -28.85 30.43 35.04
N GLU A 287 -28.83 29.10 35.15
CA GLU A 287 -27.61 28.34 35.40
C GLU A 287 -26.57 28.81 34.39
N GLU A 288 -25.60 29.58 34.86
CA GLU A 288 -24.41 29.90 34.10
C GLU A 288 -23.65 28.60 33.94
N ASP A 289 -23.62 28.14 32.70
CA ASP A 289 -22.89 26.98 32.22
C ASP A 289 -21.49 26.95 32.86
N PRO A 290 -21.21 25.99 33.77
CA PRO A 290 -19.95 25.93 34.54
C PRO A 290 -18.72 25.96 33.63
N ASN A 291 -18.88 25.47 32.40
CA ASN A 291 -17.85 25.45 31.37
C ASN A 291 -17.47 26.84 30.88
N LYS A 292 -18.39 27.80 30.90
CA LYS A 292 -18.14 29.18 30.46
C LYS A 292 -17.27 29.93 31.47
N ALA A 293 -17.49 29.71 32.77
CA ALA A 293 -16.65 30.27 33.83
C ALA A 293 -15.22 29.71 33.81
N ILE A 294 -15.06 28.43 33.45
CA ILE A 294 -13.74 27.79 33.29
C ILE A 294 -13.02 28.32 32.05
N LEU A 295 -13.74 28.48 30.93
CA LEU A 295 -13.20 29.08 29.70
C LEU A 295 -12.74 30.53 29.89
N ASP A 296 -13.48 31.32 30.66
CA ASP A 296 -13.10 32.70 30.96
C ASP A 296 -11.92 32.79 31.95
N ALA A 297 -11.82 31.86 32.90
CA ALA A 297 -10.66 31.74 33.79
C ALA A 297 -9.37 31.35 33.02
N MET A 298 -9.47 30.41 32.07
CA MET A 298 -8.34 30.01 31.22
C MET A 298 -7.89 31.11 30.25
N LYS A 299 -8.83 31.93 29.75
CA LYS A 299 -8.50 33.11 28.92
C LYS A 299 -7.81 34.21 29.73
N GLN A 300 -8.14 34.37 31.01
CA GLN A 300 -7.47 35.33 31.88
C GLN A 300 -6.03 34.89 32.26
N GLU A 301 -5.76 33.59 32.36
CA GLU A 301 -4.39 33.09 32.59
C GLU A 301 -3.48 33.22 31.36
N GLN A 302 -4.02 33.13 30.14
CA GLN A 302 -3.24 33.32 28.91
C GLN A 302 -2.89 34.79 28.59
N SER A 303 -3.49 35.75 29.31
CA SER A 303 -3.28 37.19 29.11
C SER A 303 -2.28 37.81 30.11
N LYS A 304 -1.62 37.02 30.95
CA LYS A 304 -0.52 37.44 31.83
C LYS A 304 0.80 36.83 31.38
#